data_AF-A0A7H0GUH9-F1
#
_entry.id   AF-A0A7H0GUH9-F1
#
_cell.length_a   1.000
_cell.length_b   1.000
_cell.length_c   1.000
_cell.angle_alpha   90.00
_cell.angle_beta   90.00
_cell.angle_gamma   90.00
#
_symmetry.space_group_name_H-M   'P 1'
#
loop_
_entity.id
_entity.type
_entity.pdbx_description
1 polymer ?
#
loop_
_entity_poly.entity_id
_entity_poly.type
_entity_poly.pdbx_seq_one_letter_code
_entity_poly.pdbx_strand_id
1 'polypeptide(L)'
;MKEELLHYVWQHQYFDKADLLTDQGEKLIVLRPGHHNTDAGPDFLNARLQIGEVEWNGAVEIHLRASDWQRHQHQTDPKYDQVVLHVVYAADQPVQRTNGSVISSLTLAPRLTPALLTTYAALGGNLDAVSVPCAPFLPLVPGITRTMMLGRALLERMEQKADLIEAQNKHLGGDWEATTYHALATAFGFKKNSEPLARLAKAVPLSVLRRHRHDSLQTEALLFGQAGLLPTAPDLPPVMLTWPVCAGNMSFCVINMS
;
A
#
# COMPACT_ATOMS: atom_id res chain seq x y z
N MET A 1 -19.77 -3.78 -19.88
CA MET A 1 -19.44 -3.06 -18.63
C MET A 1 -19.45 -4.08 -17.51
N LYS A 2 -18.53 -4.00 -16.54
CA LYS A 2 -18.50 -4.90 -15.37
C LYS A 2 -19.10 -4.17 -14.17
N GLU A 3 -19.75 -4.89 -13.26
CA GLU A 3 -20.32 -4.33 -12.01
C GLU A 3 -19.25 -3.71 -11.12
N GLU A 4 -18.02 -4.25 -11.15
CA GLU A 4 -16.83 -3.70 -10.47
C GLU A 4 -16.61 -2.20 -10.74
N LEU A 5 -16.94 -1.72 -11.95
CA LEU A 5 -16.89 -0.28 -12.23
C LEU A 5 -17.93 0.50 -11.44
N LEU A 6 -19.15 -0.01 -11.33
CA LEU A 6 -20.21 0.64 -10.55
C LEU A 6 -19.88 0.61 -9.06
N HIS A 7 -19.30 -0.48 -8.56
CA HIS A 7 -18.76 -0.57 -7.20
C HIS A 7 -17.73 0.53 -6.96
N TYR A 8 -16.74 0.67 -7.85
CA TYR A 8 -15.71 1.71 -7.76
C TYR A 8 -16.30 3.13 -7.81
N VAL A 9 -17.22 3.38 -8.75
CA VAL A 9 -17.92 4.66 -8.91
C VAL A 9 -18.71 5.02 -7.66
N TRP A 10 -19.42 4.06 -7.06
CA TRP A 10 -20.16 4.27 -5.83
C TRP A 10 -19.24 4.48 -4.65
N GLN A 11 -18.24 3.62 -4.43
CA GLN A 11 -17.32 3.70 -3.30
C GLN A 11 -16.63 5.07 -3.23
N HIS A 12 -16.20 5.60 -4.37
CA HIS A 12 -15.50 6.89 -4.46
C HIS A 12 -16.41 8.06 -4.84
N GLN A 13 -17.71 7.82 -5.03
CA GLN A 13 -18.70 8.83 -5.39
C GLN A 13 -18.33 9.61 -6.66
N TYR A 14 -17.80 8.92 -7.68
CA TYR A 14 -17.33 9.46 -8.96
C TYR A 14 -18.44 9.49 -10.03
N PHE A 15 -19.51 10.22 -9.74
CA PHE A 15 -20.62 10.48 -10.66
C PHE A 15 -21.19 11.87 -10.39
N ASP A 16 -22.04 12.35 -11.30
CA ASP A 16 -22.71 13.64 -11.12
C ASP A 16 -23.76 13.57 -9.99
N LYS A 17 -23.47 14.30 -8.90
CA LYS A 17 -24.29 14.42 -7.70
C LYS A 17 -25.21 15.65 -7.71
N ALA A 18 -25.17 16.48 -8.75
CA ALA A 18 -26.11 17.59 -8.90
C ALA A 18 -27.55 17.04 -9.00
N ASP A 19 -28.45 17.65 -8.22
CA ASP A 19 -29.87 17.29 -8.15
C ASP A 19 -30.09 15.78 -8.14
N LEU A 20 -29.45 15.11 -7.19
CA LEU A 20 -29.50 13.66 -7.05
C LEU A 20 -30.90 13.25 -6.58
N LEU A 21 -31.59 12.50 -7.43
CA LEU A 21 -32.93 11.96 -7.19
C LEU A 21 -32.90 10.44 -7.34
N THR A 22 -33.77 9.76 -6.60
CA THR A 22 -34.12 8.36 -6.88
C THR A 22 -34.92 8.27 -8.17
N ASP A 23 -35.04 7.10 -8.76
CA ASP A 23 -35.88 6.88 -9.95
C ASP A 23 -37.38 7.12 -9.64
N GLN A 24 -37.75 7.14 -8.36
CA GLN A 24 -39.08 7.51 -7.87
C GLN A 24 -39.26 9.04 -7.70
N GLY A 25 -38.23 9.85 -7.96
CA GLY A 25 -38.27 11.31 -7.87
C GLY A 25 -37.99 11.88 -6.48
N GLU A 26 -37.58 11.06 -5.51
CA GLU A 26 -37.24 11.52 -4.16
C GLU A 26 -35.82 12.07 -4.11
N LYS A 27 -35.61 13.15 -3.35
CA LYS A 27 -34.27 13.71 -3.15
C LYS A 27 -33.37 12.71 -2.44
N LEU A 28 -32.20 12.43 -3.01
CA LEU A 28 -31.21 11.50 -2.45
C LEU A 28 -29.94 12.25 -2.05
N ILE A 29 -29.50 12.09 -0.81
CA ILE A 29 -28.20 12.59 -0.33
C ILE A 29 -27.42 11.41 0.25
N VAL A 30 -26.21 11.19 -0.27
CA VAL A 30 -25.30 10.16 0.25
C VAL A 30 -24.48 10.76 1.39
N LEU A 31 -24.83 10.42 2.64
CA LEU A 31 -24.07 10.85 3.82
C LEU A 31 -22.83 9.96 4.01
N ARG A 32 -22.99 8.65 3.81
CA ARG A 32 -21.90 7.65 3.75
C ARG A 32 -22.26 6.55 2.75
N PRO A 33 -21.38 6.22 1.78
CA PRO A 33 -21.65 5.18 0.79
C PRO A 33 -21.71 3.76 1.38
N GLY A 34 -21.18 3.56 2.59
CA GLY A 34 -21.01 2.25 3.22
C GLY A 34 -19.60 1.67 3.02
N HIS A 35 -19.41 0.44 3.48
CA HIS A 35 -18.17 -0.32 3.34
C HIS A 35 -18.39 -1.43 2.32
N HIS A 36 -17.51 -1.52 1.32
CA HIS A 36 -17.56 -2.57 0.33
C HIS A 36 -17.42 -3.94 1.00
N ASN A 37 -18.36 -4.83 0.72
CA ASN A 37 -18.45 -6.16 1.26
C ASN A 37 -17.92 -7.16 0.23
N THR A 38 -16.90 -7.93 0.60
CA THR A 38 -16.33 -8.99 -0.26
C THR A 38 -16.90 -10.37 0.06
N ASP A 39 -17.75 -10.47 1.09
CA ASP A 39 -18.38 -11.69 1.54
C ASP A 39 -19.84 -11.77 1.04
N ALA A 40 -20.52 -12.88 1.32
CA ALA A 40 -21.90 -13.08 0.92
C ALA A 40 -22.86 -12.04 1.53
N GLY A 41 -23.79 -11.51 0.71
CA GLY A 41 -24.77 -10.50 1.10
C GLY A 41 -24.65 -9.26 0.22
N PRO A 42 -25.26 -8.14 0.62
CA PRO A 42 -25.24 -6.94 -0.19
C PRO A 42 -23.84 -6.36 -0.41
N ASP A 43 -23.66 -5.65 -1.54
CA ASP A 43 -22.37 -5.11 -1.97
C ASP A 43 -21.75 -4.09 -1.00
N PHE A 44 -22.55 -3.24 -0.36
CA PHE A 44 -22.08 -2.24 0.58
C PHE A 44 -22.88 -2.26 1.88
N LEU A 45 -22.19 -2.37 3.01
CA LEU A 45 -22.81 -2.43 4.34
C LEU A 45 -22.68 -1.10 5.09
N ASN A 46 -23.63 -0.81 5.98
CA ASN A 46 -23.63 0.37 6.86
C ASN A 46 -23.58 1.71 6.10
N ALA A 47 -24.29 1.80 4.97
CA ALA A 47 -24.52 3.04 4.26
C ALA A 47 -25.47 3.95 5.07
N ARG A 48 -25.25 5.26 4.97
CA ARG A 48 -26.11 6.30 5.55
C ARG A 48 -26.59 7.20 4.42
N LEU A 49 -27.89 7.20 4.17
CA LEU A 49 -28.51 7.89 3.06
C LEU A 49 -29.67 8.72 3.57
N GLN A 50 -29.89 9.90 3.01
CA GLN A 50 -31.14 10.63 3.20
C GLN A 50 -31.96 10.51 1.91
N ILE A 51 -33.16 9.93 2.02
CA ILE A 51 -34.10 9.76 0.91
C ILE A 51 -35.37 10.52 1.29
N GLY A 52 -35.68 11.57 0.53
CA GLY A 52 -36.70 12.55 0.91
C GLY A 52 -36.33 13.24 2.24
N GLU A 53 -37.19 13.12 3.23
CA GLU A 53 -37.00 13.67 4.58
C GLU A 53 -36.45 12.64 5.59
N VAL A 54 -36.29 11.38 5.18
CA VAL A 54 -35.93 10.27 6.08
C VAL A 54 -34.45 9.91 5.93
N GLU A 55 -33.75 9.80 7.05
CA GLU A 55 -32.41 9.22 7.10
C GLU A 55 -32.48 7.69 7.27
N TRP A 56 -31.90 6.97 6.32
CA TRP A 56 -31.82 5.52 6.27
C TRP A 56 -30.42 5.05 6.67
N ASN A 57 -30.38 3.98 7.47
CA ASN A 57 -29.19 3.20 7.77
C ASN A 57 -29.42 1.77 7.25
N GLY A 58 -28.57 1.30 6.34
CA GLY A 58 -28.76 -0.02 5.74
C GLY A 58 -27.67 -0.36 4.73
N ALA A 59 -27.99 -1.26 3.81
CA ALA A 59 -27.10 -1.69 2.75
C ALA A 59 -27.41 -1.04 1.41
N VAL A 60 -26.44 -1.06 0.51
CA VAL A 60 -26.60 -0.70 -0.90
C VAL A 60 -26.23 -1.90 -1.74
N GLU A 61 -27.09 -2.20 -2.72
CA GLU A 61 -26.85 -3.25 -3.70
C GLU A 61 -26.62 -2.62 -5.07
N ILE A 62 -25.72 -3.20 -5.87
CA ILE A 62 -25.32 -2.64 -7.16
C ILE A 62 -25.43 -3.68 -8.28
N HIS A 63 -26.15 -3.33 -9.34
CA HIS A 63 -26.28 -4.20 -10.52
C HIS A 63 -26.16 -3.42 -11.83
N LEU A 64 -25.88 -4.11 -12.95
CA LEU A 64 -25.99 -3.48 -14.27
C LEU A 64 -27.44 -3.14 -14.60
N ARG A 65 -28.37 -4.06 -14.35
CA ARG A 65 -29.80 -3.86 -14.57
C ARG A 65 -30.58 -4.09 -13.28
N ALA A 66 -31.68 -3.37 -13.10
CA ALA A 66 -32.54 -3.61 -11.95
C ALA A 66 -33.11 -5.04 -11.93
N SER A 67 -33.41 -5.62 -13.09
CA SER A 67 -33.85 -7.01 -13.26
C SER A 67 -32.87 -8.08 -12.79
N ASP A 68 -31.58 -7.75 -12.64
CA ASP A 68 -30.59 -8.69 -12.09
C ASP A 68 -30.89 -9.02 -10.61
N TRP A 69 -31.65 -8.17 -9.90
CA TRP A 69 -32.17 -8.47 -8.56
C TRP A 69 -32.93 -9.80 -8.51
N GLN A 70 -33.85 -10.00 -9.47
CA GLN A 70 -34.63 -11.24 -9.58
C GLN A 70 -33.79 -12.41 -10.08
N ARG A 71 -32.87 -12.12 -11.02
CA ARG A 71 -31.98 -13.12 -11.60
C ARG A 71 -31.04 -13.73 -10.56
N HIS A 72 -30.59 -12.93 -9.60
CA HIS A 72 -29.75 -13.34 -8.48
C HIS A 72 -30.55 -13.82 -7.26
N GLN A 73 -31.88 -13.88 -7.37
CA GLN A 73 -32.80 -14.39 -6.34
C GLN A 73 -32.82 -13.58 -5.02
N HIS A 74 -32.42 -12.31 -5.06
CA HIS A 74 -32.40 -11.43 -3.89
C HIS A 74 -33.80 -11.12 -3.34
N GLN A 75 -34.82 -11.14 -4.19
CA GLN A 75 -36.24 -10.98 -3.80
C GLN A 75 -36.73 -12.10 -2.85
N THR A 76 -36.00 -13.21 -2.75
CA THR A 76 -36.32 -14.34 -1.87
C THR A 76 -35.31 -14.53 -0.74
N ASP A 77 -34.24 -13.74 -0.68
CA ASP A 77 -33.18 -13.87 0.32
C ASP A 77 -33.29 -12.76 1.38
N PRO A 78 -33.63 -13.10 2.64
CA PRO A 78 -33.74 -12.12 3.73
C PRO A 78 -32.48 -11.30 4.00
N LYS A 79 -31.29 -11.76 3.57
CA LYS A 79 -30.05 -10.98 3.70
C LYS A 79 -30.10 -9.64 2.96
N TYR A 80 -30.98 -9.52 1.96
CA TYR A 80 -31.12 -8.33 1.13
C TYR A 80 -32.26 -7.41 1.60
N ASP A 81 -33.00 -7.78 2.64
CA ASP A 81 -34.05 -6.92 3.19
C ASP A 81 -33.48 -5.64 3.84
N GLN A 82 -32.21 -5.65 4.23
CA GLN A 82 -31.49 -4.47 4.72
C GLN A 82 -31.08 -3.49 3.61
N VAL A 83 -31.25 -3.83 2.33
CA VAL A 83 -30.90 -2.93 1.22
C VAL A 83 -31.87 -1.75 1.22
N VAL A 84 -31.35 -0.55 1.38
CA VAL A 84 -32.12 0.70 1.41
C VAL A 84 -32.08 1.45 0.09
N LEU A 85 -31.08 1.17 -0.75
CA LEU A 85 -30.93 1.75 -2.09
C LEU A 85 -30.37 0.69 -3.05
N HIS A 86 -30.99 0.57 -4.22
CA HIS A 86 -30.49 -0.24 -5.33
C HIS A 86 -29.86 0.66 -6.39
N VAL A 87 -28.54 0.65 -6.50
CA VAL A 87 -27.82 1.45 -7.48
C VAL A 87 -27.67 0.63 -8.76
N VAL A 88 -28.12 1.16 -9.89
CA VAL A 88 -28.09 0.41 -11.16
C VAL A 88 -27.49 1.24 -12.27
N TYR A 89 -26.87 0.57 -13.25
CA TYR A 89 -26.55 1.28 -14.49
C TYR A 89 -27.82 1.63 -15.26
N ALA A 90 -28.76 0.70 -15.39
CA ALA A 90 -30.04 0.90 -16.05
C ALA A 90 -31.22 0.37 -15.19
N ALA A 91 -32.18 1.24 -14.90
CA ALA A 91 -33.44 0.85 -14.26
C ALA A 91 -34.45 0.36 -15.31
N ASP A 92 -34.60 -0.96 -15.44
CA ASP A 92 -35.53 -1.61 -16.38
C ASP A 92 -36.83 -2.08 -15.72
N GLN A 93 -36.83 -2.32 -14.40
CA GLN A 93 -38.03 -2.68 -13.64
C GLN A 93 -37.90 -2.30 -12.16
N PRO A 94 -39.01 -2.08 -11.43
CA PRO A 94 -38.98 -1.93 -9.98
C PRO A 94 -38.63 -3.26 -9.29
N VAL A 95 -37.91 -3.18 -8.19
CA VAL A 95 -37.53 -4.35 -7.37
C VAL A 95 -38.12 -4.25 -5.97
N GLN A 96 -38.33 -5.40 -5.35
CA GLN A 96 -38.99 -5.51 -4.05
C GLN A 96 -38.19 -6.41 -3.11
N ARG A 97 -38.27 -6.08 -1.81
CA ARG A 97 -37.81 -6.92 -0.70
C ARG A 97 -38.73 -8.12 -0.50
N THR A 98 -38.35 -9.04 0.39
CA THR A 98 -39.17 -10.22 0.71
C THR A 98 -40.55 -9.85 1.25
N ASN A 99 -40.67 -8.69 1.91
CA ASN A 99 -41.93 -8.16 2.46
C ASN A 99 -42.80 -7.40 1.44
N GLY A 100 -42.42 -7.35 0.16
CA GLY A 100 -43.14 -6.66 -0.91
C GLY A 100 -42.93 -5.15 -0.96
N SER A 101 -42.16 -4.57 -0.04
CA SER A 101 -41.80 -3.14 -0.13
C SER A 101 -40.86 -2.89 -1.30
N VAL A 102 -41.12 -1.82 -2.05
CA VAL A 102 -40.25 -1.37 -3.14
C VAL A 102 -38.95 -0.83 -2.57
N ILE A 103 -37.84 -1.12 -3.24
CA ILE A 103 -36.53 -0.55 -2.92
C ILE A 103 -36.33 0.68 -3.80
N SER A 104 -35.98 1.82 -3.19
CA SER A 104 -35.62 3.02 -3.95
C SER A 104 -34.39 2.73 -4.81
N SER A 105 -34.37 3.24 -6.03
CA SER A 105 -33.29 2.95 -6.99
C SER A 105 -32.63 4.23 -7.48
N LEU A 106 -31.34 4.12 -7.83
CA LEU A 106 -30.57 5.21 -8.44
C LEU A 106 -29.96 4.72 -9.76
N THR A 107 -30.42 5.29 -10.87
CA THR A 107 -29.81 5.04 -12.19
C THR A 107 -28.55 5.89 -12.41
N LEU A 108 -27.41 5.23 -12.60
CA LEU A 108 -26.11 5.89 -12.81
C LEU A 108 -25.80 6.23 -14.28
N ALA A 109 -26.37 5.55 -15.27
CA ALA A 109 -26.05 5.79 -16.69
C ALA A 109 -26.04 7.28 -17.11
N PRO A 110 -27.05 8.12 -16.77
CA PRO A 110 -27.05 9.52 -17.17
C PRO A 110 -26.07 10.39 -16.35
N ARG A 111 -25.54 9.87 -15.23
CA ARG A 111 -24.66 10.58 -14.29
C ARG A 111 -23.18 10.22 -14.48
N LEU A 112 -22.86 9.30 -15.38
CA LEU A 112 -21.50 8.90 -15.71
C LEU A 112 -21.04 9.63 -16.98
N THR A 113 -19.88 10.29 -16.89
CA THR A 113 -19.30 10.91 -18.08
C THR A 113 -18.68 9.84 -19.00
N PRO A 114 -18.81 9.97 -20.33
CA PRO A 114 -18.15 9.06 -21.27
C PRO A 114 -16.64 8.96 -21.03
N ALA A 115 -16.01 10.09 -20.65
CA ALA A 115 -14.59 10.15 -20.32
C ALA A 115 -14.20 9.24 -19.16
N LEU A 116 -15.04 9.12 -18.12
CA LEU A 116 -14.80 8.20 -17.00
C LEU A 116 -14.80 6.74 -17.47
N LEU A 117 -15.79 6.36 -18.28
CA LEU A 117 -15.93 5.00 -18.82
C LEU A 117 -14.73 4.63 -19.70
N THR A 118 -14.31 5.54 -20.59
CA THR A 118 -13.13 5.35 -21.44
C THR A 118 -11.85 5.25 -20.62
N THR A 119 -11.68 6.10 -19.60
CA THR A 119 -10.51 6.09 -18.71
C THR A 119 -10.41 4.78 -17.94
N TYR A 120 -11.51 4.31 -17.36
CA TYR A 120 -11.54 3.04 -16.64
C TYR A 120 -11.17 1.86 -17.55
N ALA A 121 -11.73 1.81 -18.76
CA ALA A 121 -11.39 0.77 -19.73
C ALA A 121 -9.91 0.81 -20.13
N ALA A 122 -9.33 2.00 -20.30
CA ALA A 122 -7.91 2.17 -20.62
C ALA A 122 -6.99 1.72 -19.48
N LEU A 123 -7.37 1.99 -18.22
CA LEU A 123 -6.61 1.58 -17.03
C LEU A 123 -6.70 0.05 -16.81
N GLY A 124 -7.87 -0.56 -17.02
CA GLY A 124 -8.08 -1.99 -16.80
C GLY A 124 -7.54 -2.89 -17.93
N GLY A 125 -7.32 -2.35 -19.13
CA GLY A 125 -6.92 -3.14 -20.30
C GLY A 125 -5.42 -3.40 -20.46
N ASN A 126 -4.54 -2.67 -19.74
CA ASN A 126 -3.11 -2.63 -20.02
C ASN A 126 -2.20 -2.63 -18.77
N LEU A 127 -2.65 -3.23 -17.67
CA LEU A 127 -1.85 -3.28 -16.43
C LEU A 127 -0.50 -4.01 -16.62
N ASP A 128 -0.43 -4.96 -17.56
CA ASP A 128 0.78 -5.75 -17.81
C ASP A 128 1.81 -5.06 -18.73
N ALA A 129 1.39 -4.05 -19.51
CA ALA A 129 2.22 -3.40 -20.53
C ALA A 129 2.83 -2.06 -20.10
N VAL A 130 2.32 -1.45 -19.03
CA VAL A 130 2.78 -0.12 -18.55
C VAL A 130 3.19 -0.22 -17.09
N SER A 131 4.45 0.13 -16.79
CA SER A 131 5.00 0.10 -15.42
C SER A 131 4.21 0.96 -14.42
N VAL A 132 3.45 1.96 -14.89
CA VAL A 132 2.60 2.84 -14.08
C VAL A 132 1.34 3.19 -14.89
N PRO A 133 0.15 2.67 -14.53
CA PRO A 133 -1.10 2.86 -15.30
C PRO A 133 -1.49 4.34 -15.49
N CYS A 134 -1.15 5.20 -14.53
CA CYS A 134 -1.48 6.63 -14.59
C CYS A 134 -0.46 7.49 -15.36
N ALA A 135 0.66 6.93 -15.82
CA ALA A 135 1.72 7.69 -16.49
C ALA A 135 1.24 8.53 -17.69
N PRO A 136 0.32 8.05 -18.57
CA PRO A 136 -0.19 8.84 -19.69
C PRO A 136 -0.93 10.11 -19.26
N PHE A 137 -1.44 10.16 -18.04
CA PHE A 137 -2.20 11.31 -17.51
C PHE A 137 -1.31 12.35 -16.83
N LEU A 138 -0.03 12.05 -16.58
CA LEU A 138 0.89 12.98 -15.92
C LEU A 138 1.03 14.35 -16.64
N PRO A 139 1.02 14.44 -17.99
CA PRO A 139 1.02 15.72 -18.69
C PRO A 139 -0.21 16.60 -18.44
N LEU A 140 -1.34 16.01 -18.02
CA LEU A 140 -2.58 16.75 -17.70
C LEU A 140 -2.49 17.46 -16.34
N VAL A 141 -1.53 17.08 -15.49
CA VAL A 141 -1.36 17.67 -14.17
C VAL A 141 -0.56 18.97 -14.27
N PRO A 142 -1.04 20.10 -13.70
CA PRO A 142 -0.32 21.36 -13.73
C PRO A 142 1.11 21.25 -13.20
N GLY A 143 2.04 21.98 -13.82
CA GLY A 143 3.47 21.95 -13.44
C GLY A 143 3.71 22.24 -11.96
N ILE A 144 3.01 23.25 -11.43
CA ILE A 144 3.08 23.63 -10.01
C ILE A 144 2.68 22.48 -9.08
N THR A 145 1.58 21.76 -9.40
CA THR A 145 1.11 20.62 -8.63
C THR A 145 2.14 19.49 -8.62
N ARG A 146 2.76 19.21 -9.78
CA ARG A 146 3.83 18.21 -9.88
C ARG A 146 5.03 18.57 -9.01
N THR A 147 5.47 19.83 -9.06
CA THR A 147 6.58 20.31 -8.21
C THR A 147 6.27 20.22 -6.73
N MET A 148 5.06 20.62 -6.31
CA MET A 148 4.63 20.53 -4.91
C MET A 148 4.56 19.09 -4.42
N MET A 149 3.98 18.17 -5.23
CA MET A 149 3.92 16.75 -4.88
C MET A 149 5.31 16.13 -4.77
N LEU A 150 6.23 16.46 -5.68
CA LEU A 150 7.62 16.00 -5.60
C LEU A 150 8.33 16.54 -4.35
N GLY A 151 8.13 17.81 -4.02
CA GLY A 151 8.68 18.41 -2.80
C GLY A 151 8.15 17.73 -1.54
N ARG A 152 6.84 17.46 -1.49
CA ARG A 152 6.20 16.74 -0.38
C ARG A 152 6.76 15.33 -0.23
N ALA A 153 6.84 14.56 -1.32
CA ALA A 153 7.37 13.21 -1.30
C ALA A 153 8.86 13.16 -0.90
N LEU A 154 9.65 14.17 -1.28
CA LEU A 154 11.04 14.29 -0.83
C LEU A 154 11.11 14.54 0.67
N LEU A 155 10.29 15.45 1.20
CA LEU A 155 10.25 15.76 2.63
C LEU A 155 9.84 14.54 3.44
N GLU A 156 8.77 13.85 3.05
CA GLU A 156 8.31 12.63 3.72
C GLU A 156 9.40 11.55 3.75
N ARG A 157 10.14 11.39 2.65
CA ARG A 157 11.30 10.48 2.61
C ARG A 157 12.44 10.92 3.53
N MET A 158 12.67 12.23 3.65
CA MET A 158 13.68 12.76 4.58
C MET A 158 13.27 12.50 6.02
N GLU A 159 12.02 12.77 6.37
CA GLU A 159 11.44 12.52 7.71
C GLU A 159 11.59 11.05 8.09
N GLN A 160 11.18 10.12 7.21
CA GLN A 160 11.35 8.69 7.44
C GLN A 160 12.82 8.28 7.72
N LYS A 161 13.78 8.89 7.02
CA LYS A 161 15.21 8.63 7.25
C LYS A 161 15.69 9.23 8.57
N ALA A 162 15.23 10.43 8.91
CA ALA A 162 15.54 11.10 10.16
C ALA A 162 15.03 10.28 11.35
N ASP A 163 13.77 9.82 11.29
CA ASP A 163 13.14 8.98 12.32
C ASP A 163 13.95 7.69 12.57
N LEU A 164 14.42 7.04 11.50
CA LEU A 164 15.24 5.84 11.60
C LEU A 164 16.59 6.10 12.31
N ILE A 165 17.25 7.21 11.97
CA ILE A 165 18.52 7.61 12.60
C ILE A 165 18.27 8.01 14.06
N GLU A 166 17.18 8.73 14.35
CA GLU A 166 16.83 9.14 15.71
C GLU A 166 16.54 7.93 16.60
N ALA A 167 15.77 6.95 16.11
CA ALA A 167 15.51 5.70 16.80
C ALA A 167 16.80 4.93 17.09
N GLN A 168 17.72 4.90 16.12
CA GLN A 168 19.03 4.28 16.29
C GLN A 168 19.90 5.00 17.33
N ASN A 169 19.92 6.34 17.33
CA ASN A 169 20.62 7.14 18.33
C ASN A 169 20.10 6.87 19.74
N LYS A 170 18.77 6.80 19.90
CA LYS A 170 18.15 6.42 21.18
C LYS A 170 18.58 5.03 21.63
N HIS A 171 18.63 4.06 20.72
CA HIS A 171 19.08 2.69 21.04
C HIS A 171 20.55 2.62 21.45
N LEU A 172 21.40 3.48 20.89
CA LEU A 172 22.82 3.59 21.22
C LEU A 172 23.10 4.52 22.41
N GLY A 173 22.08 4.88 23.19
CA GLY A 173 22.23 5.71 24.39
C GLY A 173 22.61 7.17 24.10
N GLY A 174 22.32 7.68 22.91
CA GLY A 174 22.64 9.04 22.49
C GLY A 174 24.06 9.24 21.95
N ASP A 175 24.80 8.15 21.69
CA ASP A 175 26.12 8.23 21.06
C ASP A 175 25.99 8.55 19.56
N TRP A 176 26.18 9.82 19.22
CA TRP A 176 26.09 10.30 17.84
C TRP A 176 27.19 9.73 16.93
N GLU A 177 28.37 9.41 17.46
CA GLU A 177 29.48 8.88 16.67
C GLU A 177 29.23 7.43 16.27
N ALA A 178 28.78 6.61 17.22
CA ALA A 178 28.34 5.24 16.95
C ALA A 178 27.15 5.24 15.97
N THR A 179 26.17 6.11 16.19
CA THR A 179 25.01 6.26 15.28
C THR A 179 25.45 6.60 13.87
N THR A 180 26.36 7.56 13.71
CA THR A 180 26.91 7.96 12.41
C THR A 180 27.66 6.81 11.74
N TYR A 181 28.46 6.06 12.50
CA TYR A 181 29.16 4.89 11.98
C TYR A 181 28.19 3.85 11.39
N HIS A 182 27.14 3.50 12.12
CA HIS A 182 26.14 2.56 11.62
C HIS A 182 25.35 3.09 10.42
N ALA A 183 24.95 4.36 10.45
CA ALA A 183 24.21 4.99 9.36
C ALA A 183 25.04 5.01 8.07
N LEU A 184 26.33 5.36 8.18
CA LEU A 184 27.27 5.33 7.05
C LEU A 184 27.48 3.92 6.52
N ALA A 185 27.76 2.95 7.39
CA ALA A 185 27.97 1.57 6.98
C ALA A 185 26.76 1.03 6.19
N THR A 186 25.55 1.26 6.72
CA THR A 186 24.29 0.88 6.06
C THR A 186 24.13 1.58 4.71
N ALA A 187 24.42 2.89 4.62
CA ALA A 187 24.33 3.66 3.39
C ALA A 187 25.32 3.21 2.31
N PHE A 188 26.56 2.88 2.68
CA PHE A 188 27.58 2.36 1.75
C PHE A 188 27.24 0.99 1.19
N GLY A 189 26.29 0.27 1.81
CA GLY A 189 25.79 -0.99 1.27
C GLY A 189 24.85 -0.84 0.07
N PHE A 190 24.36 0.38 -0.22
CA PHE A 190 23.42 0.66 -1.30
C PHE A 190 22.27 -0.35 -1.35
N LYS A 191 21.86 -0.82 -2.54
CA LYS A 191 20.71 -1.72 -2.70
C LYS A 191 20.97 -3.16 -2.25
N LYS A 192 22.20 -3.66 -2.45
CA LYS A 192 22.50 -5.10 -2.26
C LYS A 192 23.07 -5.43 -0.89
N ASN A 193 23.88 -4.53 -0.32
CA ASN A 193 24.70 -4.82 0.85
C ASN A 193 24.35 -3.96 2.07
N SER A 194 23.26 -3.17 2.02
CA SER A 194 22.85 -2.30 3.13
C SER A 194 22.67 -3.09 4.43
N GLU A 195 21.91 -4.19 4.39
CA GLU A 195 21.70 -5.04 5.57
C GLU A 195 22.99 -5.78 6.01
N PRO A 196 23.77 -6.44 5.12
CA PRO A 196 25.07 -6.99 5.49
C PRO A 196 26.03 -5.99 6.17
N LEU A 197 26.17 -4.77 5.64
CA LEU A 197 27.06 -3.77 6.24
C LEU A 197 26.49 -3.21 7.55
N ALA A 198 25.17 -3.08 7.68
CA ALA A 198 24.54 -2.71 8.95
C ALA A 198 24.83 -3.76 10.04
N ARG A 199 24.76 -5.05 9.70
CA ARG A 199 25.11 -6.16 10.60
C ARG A 199 26.59 -6.17 10.93
N LEU A 200 27.46 -5.94 9.95
CA LEU A 200 28.91 -5.83 10.18
C LEU A 200 29.23 -4.71 11.17
N ALA A 201 28.60 -3.54 11.02
CA ALA A 201 28.78 -2.42 11.95
C ALA A 201 28.29 -2.72 13.37
N LYS A 202 27.27 -3.59 13.53
CA LYS A 202 26.85 -4.11 14.85
C LYS A 202 27.86 -5.10 15.42
N ALA A 203 28.43 -5.96 14.59
CA ALA A 203 29.40 -6.96 15.01
C ALA A 203 30.78 -6.36 15.34
N VAL A 204 31.17 -5.26 14.68
CA VAL A 204 32.42 -4.53 14.95
C VAL A 204 32.09 -3.10 15.41
N PRO A 205 31.86 -2.88 16.72
CA PRO A 205 31.54 -1.55 17.23
C PRO A 205 32.64 -0.53 16.94
N LEU A 206 32.25 0.74 16.75
CA LEU A 206 33.19 1.84 16.47
C LEU A 206 34.31 1.96 17.52
N SER A 207 34.00 1.68 18.79
CA SER A 207 34.99 1.69 19.87
C SER A 207 36.13 0.70 19.68
N VAL A 208 35.87 -0.44 19.03
CA VAL A 208 36.87 -1.45 18.66
C VAL A 208 37.74 -0.91 17.54
N LEU A 209 37.14 -0.41 16.45
CA LEU A 209 37.89 0.19 15.34
C LEU A 209 38.78 1.34 15.80
N ARG A 210 38.32 2.16 16.74
CA ARG A 210 39.10 3.27 17.31
C ARG A 210 40.37 2.83 18.03
N ARG A 211 40.40 1.64 18.63
CA ARG A 211 41.59 1.09 19.30
C ARG A 211 42.66 0.67 18.29
N HIS A 212 42.24 0.18 17.12
CA HIS A 212 43.13 -0.33 16.08
C HIS A 212 43.38 0.66 14.93
N ARG A 213 42.82 1.87 15.00
CA ARG A 213 42.83 2.88 13.91
C ARG A 213 44.20 3.27 13.33
N HIS A 214 45.27 3.04 14.08
CA HIS A 214 46.63 3.38 13.66
C HIS A 214 47.32 2.24 12.89
N ASP A 215 46.67 1.08 12.80
CA ASP A 215 47.14 -0.08 12.05
C ASP A 215 46.06 -0.50 11.05
N SER A 216 46.33 -0.23 9.76
CA SER A 216 45.41 -0.56 8.66
C SER A 216 45.20 -2.08 8.58
N LEU A 217 46.26 -2.87 8.78
CA LEU A 217 46.19 -4.32 8.68
C LEU A 217 45.27 -4.91 9.74
N GLN A 218 45.36 -4.42 10.99
CA GLN A 218 44.47 -4.86 12.07
C GLN A 218 43.01 -4.45 11.81
N THR A 219 42.81 -3.23 11.32
CA THR A 219 41.46 -2.70 11.01
C THR A 219 40.81 -3.51 9.88
N GLU A 220 41.55 -3.77 8.80
CA GLU A 220 41.13 -4.60 7.67
C GLU A 220 40.85 -6.03 8.12
N ALA A 221 41.72 -6.64 8.93
CA ALA A 221 41.53 -8.00 9.43
C ALA A 221 40.24 -8.14 10.27
N LEU A 222 39.91 -7.14 11.11
CA LEU A 222 38.67 -7.14 11.88
C LEU A 222 37.44 -7.05 10.97
N LEU A 223 37.45 -6.12 10.01
CA LEU A 223 36.31 -5.91 9.11
C LEU A 223 36.11 -7.07 8.14
N PHE A 224 37.17 -7.50 7.44
CA PHE A 224 37.12 -8.60 6.49
C PHE A 224 36.93 -9.95 7.19
N GLY A 225 37.54 -10.15 8.35
CA GLY A 225 37.35 -11.36 9.15
C GLY A 225 35.91 -11.51 9.59
N GLN A 226 35.32 -10.45 10.15
CA GLN A 226 33.92 -10.47 10.60
C GLN A 226 32.92 -10.54 9.43
N ALA A 227 33.31 -10.04 8.25
CA ALA A 227 32.53 -10.17 7.02
C ALA A 227 32.70 -11.54 6.33
N GLY A 228 33.57 -12.42 6.83
CA GLY A 228 33.83 -13.73 6.21
C GLY A 228 34.61 -13.66 4.89
N LEU A 229 35.39 -12.59 4.69
CA LEU A 229 36.13 -12.31 3.45
C LEU A 229 37.62 -12.66 3.55
N LEU A 230 38.09 -13.16 4.70
CA LEU A 230 39.45 -13.69 4.83
C LEU A 230 39.50 -15.16 4.39
N PRO A 231 40.55 -15.59 3.67
CA PRO A 231 40.72 -16.98 3.31
C PRO A 231 40.83 -17.84 4.57
N THR A 232 40.20 -19.01 4.54
CA THR A 232 40.42 -20.00 5.60
C THR A 232 41.78 -20.65 5.39
N ALA A 233 42.42 -21.09 6.48
CA ALA A 233 43.76 -21.69 6.45
C ALA A 233 44.02 -22.80 5.38
N PRO A 234 43.02 -23.57 4.88
CA PRO A 234 43.25 -24.53 3.78
C PRO A 234 43.62 -23.93 2.42
N ASP A 235 43.36 -22.63 2.19
CA ASP A 235 43.52 -21.99 0.87
C ASP A 235 44.84 -21.20 0.72
N LEU A 236 45.72 -21.23 1.72
CA LEU A 236 47.01 -20.54 1.67
C LEU A 236 48.13 -21.46 1.15
N PRO A 237 48.98 -21.01 0.20
CA PRO A 237 50.16 -21.77 -0.18
C PRO A 237 51.09 -21.95 1.05
N PRO A 238 51.73 -23.12 1.21
CA PRO A 238 52.40 -23.55 2.45
C PRO A 238 53.56 -22.66 2.94
N VAL A 239 53.93 -21.63 2.18
CA VAL A 239 55.05 -20.73 2.47
C VAL A 239 54.67 -19.58 3.44
N MET A 240 53.38 -19.31 3.64
CA MET A 240 52.91 -18.25 4.57
C MET A 240 52.57 -18.73 5.99
N LEU A 241 52.76 -20.02 6.30
CA LEU A 241 52.43 -20.61 7.61
C LEU A 241 53.45 -20.32 8.74
N THR A 242 54.36 -19.36 8.55
CA THR A 242 55.40 -19.02 9.55
C THR A 242 55.03 -17.87 10.50
N TRP A 243 53.84 -17.27 10.37
CA TRP A 243 53.35 -16.31 11.37
C TRP A 243 52.50 -17.04 12.43
N PRO A 244 52.64 -16.73 13.73
CA PRO A 244 51.83 -17.39 14.74
C PRO A 244 50.37 -17.01 14.53
N VAL A 245 49.63 -17.93 13.94
CA VAL A 245 48.17 -17.97 13.98
C VAL A 245 47.81 -17.95 15.46
N CYS A 246 47.33 -16.80 15.94
CA CYS A 246 46.75 -16.69 17.26
C CYS A 246 45.46 -17.50 17.26
N ALA A 247 45.60 -18.80 17.49
CA ALA A 247 44.55 -19.68 17.95
C ALA A 247 44.17 -19.26 19.37
N GLY A 248 43.40 -18.19 19.49
CA GLY A 248 42.78 -17.74 20.72
C GLY A 248 41.29 -18.06 20.68
N ASN A 249 40.88 -19.03 21.50
CA ASN A 249 39.49 -19.38 21.75
C ASN A 249 38.63 -18.12 22.05
N MET A 250 37.90 -17.63 21.06
CA MET A 250 36.62 -16.96 21.27
C MET A 250 35.64 -17.57 20.28
N SER A 251 34.74 -18.41 20.79
CA SER A 251 33.59 -18.91 20.06
C SER A 251 32.73 -17.73 19.60
N PHE A 252 32.96 -17.25 18.39
CA PHE A 252 31.99 -16.42 17.67
C PHE A 252 31.18 -17.34 16.77
N CYS A 253 29.87 -17.41 17.02
CA CYS A 253 28.92 -18.09 16.18
C CYS A 253 29.11 -17.65 14.73
N VAL A 254 29.61 -18.56 13.90
CA VAL A 254 29.44 -18.51 12.45
C VAL A 254 27.94 -18.66 12.20
N ILE A 255 27.22 -17.55 12.04
CA ILE A 255 25.90 -17.58 11.42
C ILE A 255 26.16 -17.80 9.93
N ASN A 256 26.13 -19.07 9.53
CA ASN A 256 26.11 -19.47 8.13
C ASN A 256 24.97 -18.73 7.43
N MET A 257 25.30 -17.85 6.48
CA MET A 257 24.32 -17.33 5.54
C MET A 257 24.34 -18.26 4.32
N SER A 258 23.41 -19.23 4.35
CA SER A 258 22.91 -19.93 3.17
C SER A 258 21.69 -19.18 2.64
#